data_AF-A0A521WAK7-F1
#
_entry.id   AF-A0A521WAK7-F1
#
_cell.length_a   1.000
_cell.length_b   1.000
_cell.length_c   1.000
_cell.angle_alpha   90.00
_cell.angle_beta   90.00
_cell.angle_gamma   90.00
#
_symmetry.space_group_name_H-M   'P 1'
#
loop_
_entity.id
_entity.type
_entity.pdbx_description
1 polymer ?
#
loop_
_entity_poly.entity_id
_entity_poly.type
_entity_poly.pdbx_seq_one_letter_code
_entity_poly.pdbx_strand_id
1 'polypeptide(L)' 'RYAMLGILDENGVPHREMGILETPANGHAKLMQGGRCPECGNNTMIRKDGCDWCTACGYVGQCG' A
#
# COMPACT_ATOMS: atom_id res chain seq x y z
N ARG A 1 -10.28 -22.18 21.83
CA ARG A 1 -11.11 -21.39 22.77
C ARG A 1 -11.62 -20.07 22.15
N TYR A 2 -11.86 -20.02 20.83
CA TYR A 2 -12.40 -18.84 20.12
C TYR A 2 -13.73 -19.12 19.39
N ALA A 3 -14.14 -20.38 19.23
CA ALA A 3 -15.41 -20.76 18.59
C ALA A 3 -16.65 -20.51 19.48
N MET A 4 -16.53 -20.63 20.81
CA MET A 4 -17.68 -20.47 21.75
C MET A 4 -18.15 -19.02 21.96
N LEU A 5 -17.55 -18.04 21.30
CA LEU A 5 -17.98 -16.64 21.37
C LEU A 5 -18.91 -16.24 20.21
N GLY A 6 -19.25 -17.18 19.30
CA GLY A 6 -20.15 -16.91 18.16
C GLY A 6 -19.54 -15.99 17.09
N ILE A 7 -18.22 -15.83 17.13
CA ILE A 7 -17.47 -14.95 16.21
C ILE A 7 -17.17 -15.68 14.90
N LEU A 8 -16.93 -17.00 14.95
CA LEU A 8 -16.57 -17.84 13.81
C LEU A 8 -17.59 -18.97 13.65
N ASP A 9 -17.84 -19.38 12.42
CA ASP A 9 -18.60 -20.58 12.09
C ASP A 9 -17.76 -21.87 12.26
N GLU A 10 -18.33 -23.03 11.96
CA GLU A 10 -17.67 -24.34 12.07
C GLU A 10 -16.49 -24.52 11.10
N ASN A 11 -16.40 -23.69 10.06
CA ASN A 11 -15.30 -23.67 9.09
C ASN A 11 -14.22 -22.64 9.47
N GLY A 12 -14.42 -21.89 10.57
CA GLY A 12 -13.49 -20.87 11.04
C GLY A 12 -13.63 -19.51 10.34
N VAL A 13 -14.74 -19.25 9.64
CA VAL A 13 -15.02 -17.96 8.99
C VAL A 13 -15.98 -17.09 9.82
N PRO A 14 -15.79 -15.75 9.82
CA PRO A 14 -16.56 -14.88 10.72
C PRO A 14 -18.03 -14.76 10.31
N HIS A 15 -18.94 -14.94 11.27
CA HIS A 15 -20.40 -14.92 11.05
C HIS A 15 -20.98 -13.50 10.85
N ARG A 16 -20.26 -12.47 11.29
CA ARG A 16 -20.58 -11.05 11.04
C ARG A 16 -19.31 -10.32 10.63
N GLU A 17 -19.46 -9.43 9.67
CA GLU A 17 -18.42 -8.50 9.22
C GLU A 17 -17.99 -7.61 10.40
N MET A 18 -17.00 -8.08 11.16
CA MET A 18 -16.22 -7.23 12.04
C MET A 18 -15.49 -6.27 11.11
N GLY A 19 -15.94 -5.01 11.06
CA GLY A 19 -15.42 -3.92 10.21
C GLY A 19 -13.97 -3.51 10.49
N ILE A 20 -13.10 -4.46 10.81
CA ILE A 20 -11.66 -4.30 10.99
C ILE A 20 -10.89 -4.62 9.69
N LEU A 21 -11.54 -5.25 8.71
CA LEU A 21 -10.96 -5.48 7.40
C LEU A 21 -11.87 -4.85 6.36
N GLU A 22 -11.62 -3.57 6.04
CA GLU A 22 -12.00 -3.06 4.73
C GLU A 22 -11.32 -3.98 3.72
N THR A 23 -12.08 -4.90 3.15
CA THR A 23 -11.65 -5.62 1.96
C THR A 23 -11.45 -4.51 0.94
N PRO A 24 -10.23 -4.27 0.43
CA PRO A 24 -10.00 -3.15 -0.47
C PRO A 24 -11.00 -3.29 -1.59
N ALA A 25 -11.90 -2.32 -1.71
CA ALA A 25 -12.86 -2.28 -2.81
C ALA A 25 -12.07 -2.52 -4.09
N ASN A 26 -12.61 -3.28 -5.03
CA ASN A 26 -12.02 -3.53 -6.36
C ASN A 26 -11.89 -2.24 -7.21
N GLY A 27 -11.71 -1.07 -6.59
CA GLY A 27 -11.19 0.12 -7.23
C GLY A 27 -9.70 -0.08 -7.44
N HIS A 28 -9.29 -0.14 -8.70
CA HIS A 28 -7.89 -0.06 -9.10
C HIS A 28 -7.22 1.05 -8.30
N ALA A 29 -6.23 0.69 -7.45
CA ALA A 29 -5.43 1.66 -6.74
C ALA A 29 -4.95 2.69 -7.77
N LYS A 30 -5.33 3.96 -7.58
CA LYS A 30 -4.99 5.01 -8.53
C LYS A 30 -3.47 5.04 -8.60
N LEU A 31 -2.92 4.66 -9.76
CA LEU A 31 -1.50 4.74 -10.03
C LEU A 31 -1.11 6.22 -9.90
N MET A 32 -0.53 6.57 -8.75
CA MET A 32 0.02 7.88 -8.52
C MET A 32 1.32 7.96 -9.34
N GLN A 33 1.30 8.78 -10.38
CA GLN A 33 2.50 9.08 -11.15
C GLN A 33 3.48 9.82 -10.23
N GLY A 34 4.71 9.31 -10.11
CA GLY A 34 5.76 9.95 -9.33
C GLY A 34 6.28 11.22 -10.00
N GLY A 35 7.20 11.91 -9.33
CA GLY A 35 7.90 13.06 -9.91
C GLY A 35 8.78 12.66 -11.09
N ARG A 36 9.10 13.62 -11.96
CA ARG A 36 10.05 13.44 -13.07
C ARG A 36 11.48 13.41 -12.54
N CYS A 37 12.20 12.33 -12.79
CA CYS A 37 13.61 12.22 -12.44
C CYS A 37 14.48 13.11 -13.37
N PRO A 38 15.43 13.90 -12.84
CA PRO A 38 16.31 14.76 -13.65
C PRO A 38 17.36 13.97 -14.44
N GLU A 39 17.70 12.74 -14.03
CA GLU A 39 18.70 11.91 -14.72
C GLU A 39 18.09 11.07 -15.85
N CYS A 40 17.10 10.23 -15.53
CA CYS A 40 16.53 9.30 -16.50
C CYS A 40 15.24 9.81 -17.17
N GLY A 41 14.69 10.94 -16.71
CA GLY A 41 13.47 11.54 -17.25
C GLY A 41 12.17 10.77 -16.94
N ASN A 42 12.23 9.65 -16.21
CA ASN A 42 11.06 8.84 -15.87
C ASN A 42 10.25 9.47 -14.73
N ASN A 43 8.93 9.30 -14.75
CA ASN A 43 8.01 9.85 -13.74
C ASN A 43 7.83 8.88 -12.55
N THR A 44 8.95 8.39 -12.02
CA THR A 44 9.00 7.39 -10.94
C THR A 44 9.86 7.84 -9.76
N MET A 45 10.05 9.16 -9.61
CA MET A 45 10.68 9.74 -8.43
C MET A 45 9.69 9.77 -7.26
N ILE A 46 10.09 9.23 -6.11
CA ILE A 46 9.31 9.13 -4.88
C ILE A 46 10.11 9.68 -3.70
N ARG A 47 9.45 10.00 -2.58
CA ARG A 47 10.14 10.33 -1.32
C ARG A 47 10.36 9.03 -0.54
N LYS A 48 11.61 8.63 -0.35
CA LYS A 48 12.01 7.44 0.42
C LYS A 48 13.00 7.86 1.51
N ASP A 49 12.72 7.52 2.76
CA ASP A 49 13.60 7.81 3.91
C ASP A 49 13.94 9.31 4.08
N GLY A 50 13.03 10.21 3.67
CA GLY A 50 13.26 11.66 3.70
C GLY A 50 14.01 12.21 2.48
N CYS A 51 14.45 11.35 1.56
CA CYS A 51 15.16 11.72 0.34
C CYS A 51 14.31 11.52 -0.92
N ASP A 52 14.49 12.38 -1.93
CA ASP A 52 13.96 12.08 -3.27
C ASP A 52 14.73 10.89 -3.86
N TRP A 53 14.03 9.82 -4.24
CA TRP A 53 14.60 8.60 -4.77
C TRP A 53 13.90 8.18 -6.05
N CYS A 54 14.65 7.91 -7.12
CA CYS A 54 14.09 7.40 -8.37
C CYS A 54 14.11 5.86 -8.39
N THR A 55 12.93 5.25 -8.51
CA THR A 55 12.81 3.79 -8.55
C THR A 55 13.34 3.16 -9.84
N ALA A 56 13.52 3.95 -10.90
CA ALA A 56 13.92 3.46 -12.22
C ALA A 56 15.45 3.40 -12.41
N CYS A 57 16.18 4.41 -11.93
CA CYS A 57 17.65 4.48 -12.08
C CYS A 57 18.42 4.50 -10.76
N GLY A 58 17.73 4.61 -9.62
CA GLY A 58 18.37 4.67 -8.30
C GLY A 58 18.88 6.04 -7.88
N TYR A 59 18.60 7.11 -8.65
CA TYR A 59 18.99 8.47 -8.29
C TYR A 59 18.51 8.86 -6.88
N VAL A 60 19.38 9.49 -6.09
CA VAL A 60 19.07 10.08 -4.78
C VAL A 60 19.25 11.59 -4.87
N GLY A 61 18.20 12.34 -4.56
CA GLY A 61 18.14 13.79 -4.58
C GLY A 61 18.17 14.40 -3.19
N GLN A 62 17.40 15.46 -3.00
CA GLN A 62 17.42 16.23 -1.76
C GLN A 62 16.84 15.43 -0.60
N CYS A 63 17.58 15.37 0.50
CA CYS A 63 17.20 14.75 1.76
C CYS A 63 16.92 15.84 2.80
N GLY A 64 15.72 15.86 3.39
CA GLY A 64 15.30 16.85 4.37
C GLY A 64 13.99 16.51 5.04
#